data_AF-A0AA37AA75-F1
#
_entry.id   AF-A0AA37AA75-F1
#
_cell.length_a   1.000
_cell.length_b   1.000
_cell.length_c   1.000
_cell.angle_alpha   90.00
_cell.angle_beta   90.00
_cell.angle_gamma   90.00
#
_symmetry.space_group_name_H-M   'P 1'
#
loop_
_entity.id
_entity.type
_entity.pdbx_description
1 polymer ?
#
loop_
_entity_poly.entity_id
_entity_poly.type
_entity_poly.pdbx_seq_one_letter_code
_entity_poly.pdbx_strand_id
1 'polypeptide(L)'
;MRKVKKINGYLVVRFNEREKQGYPQLGSFGVIDAEMYTGCIDTDLGAMEYEDADTLEVAVEQARGLESEQDYSGDPPVCTLIVEAADETTEEEVDPQLMIAGFENSLQEQAAHGCRDVDARTAAHELYGYKAALRDLGLLEPEEVRAHICDHVCPAPQEARDQEELDRICESCERFEPPRDTFRHLDPALRGAPPVRAAYRLGLALERDCPDNDCRVYRNIFRTARELDTALDGLDEDGAPALYLRKALRERVSELKEMYTENHAVRKYRGACAGGGAL
;
A
#
# COMPACT_ATOMS: atom_id res chain seq x y z
N MET A 1 -11.60 31.58 -17.12
CA MET A 1 -10.36 31.00 -16.55
C MET A 1 -10.39 31.21 -15.05
N ARG A 2 -10.38 30.13 -14.27
CA ARG A 2 -10.22 30.20 -12.81
C ARG A 2 -8.80 30.66 -12.51
N LYS A 3 -8.63 31.53 -11.52
CA LYS A 3 -7.31 31.83 -10.96
C LYS A 3 -7.06 30.79 -9.87
N VAL A 4 -5.92 30.09 -9.97
CA VAL A 4 -5.57 28.99 -9.08
C VAL A 4 -4.18 29.26 -8.50
N LYS A 5 -4.00 28.98 -7.22
CA LYS A 5 -2.70 29.06 -6.54
C LYS A 5 -2.44 27.76 -5.79
N LYS A 6 -1.32 27.09 -6.07
CA LYS A 6 -0.90 25.87 -5.37
C LYS A 6 -0.16 26.22 -4.09
N ILE A 7 -0.52 25.55 -3.00
CA ILE A 7 0.07 25.67 -1.66
C ILE A 7 0.11 24.26 -1.07
N ASN A 8 1.32 23.70 -0.95
CA ASN A 8 1.62 22.44 -0.26
C ASN A 8 0.59 21.32 -0.48
N GLY A 9 0.42 20.87 -1.72
CA GLY A 9 -0.52 19.80 -2.06
C GLY A 9 -1.96 20.27 -2.32
N TYR A 10 -2.36 21.44 -1.84
CA TYR A 10 -3.70 21.99 -2.06
C TYR A 10 -3.72 23.10 -3.12
N LEU A 11 -4.86 23.26 -3.80
CA LEU A 11 -5.18 24.35 -4.71
C LEU A 11 -6.20 25.29 -4.09
N VAL A 12 -5.84 26.56 -4.04
CA VAL A 12 -6.78 27.64 -3.76
C VAL A 12 -7.41 28.08 -5.08
N VAL A 13 -8.71 27.86 -5.23
CA VAL A 13 -9.47 28.07 -6.46
C VAL A 13 -10.43 29.24 -6.30
N ARG A 14 -10.46 30.17 -7.26
CA ARG A 14 -11.42 31.27 -7.28
C ARG A 14 -12.69 30.89 -8.05
N PHE A 15 -13.86 31.06 -7.42
CA PHE A 15 -15.16 30.87 -8.06
C PHE A 15 -15.59 32.09 -8.89
N ASN A 16 -16.23 31.84 -10.04
CA ASN A 16 -16.84 32.89 -10.85
C ASN A 16 -18.30 33.12 -10.42
N GLU A 17 -18.84 34.32 -10.69
CA GLU A 17 -20.22 34.67 -10.35
C GLU A 17 -21.27 33.68 -10.91
N ARG A 18 -21.02 33.13 -12.11
CA ARG A 18 -21.91 32.13 -12.73
C ARG A 18 -21.95 30.82 -11.95
N GLU A 19 -20.84 30.42 -11.34
CA GLU A 19 -20.73 29.19 -10.56
C GLU A 19 -21.42 29.34 -9.20
N LYS A 20 -21.30 30.53 -8.59
CA LYS A 20 -21.98 30.87 -7.33
C LYS A 20 -23.51 30.94 -7.43
N GLN A 21 -24.06 31.20 -8.62
CA GLN A 21 -25.52 31.22 -8.82
C GLN A 21 -26.20 29.87 -8.56
N GLY A 22 -25.47 28.76 -8.70
CA GLY A 22 -25.98 27.41 -8.42
C GLY A 22 -25.81 26.96 -6.97
N TYR A 23 -24.93 27.64 -6.21
CA TYR A 23 -24.44 27.18 -4.91
C TYR A 23 -24.29 28.37 -3.95
N PRO A 24 -25.35 28.72 -3.21
CA PRO A 24 -25.35 29.90 -2.33
C PRO A 24 -24.42 29.78 -1.11
N GLN A 25 -23.94 28.57 -0.79
CA GLN A 25 -22.99 28.32 0.29
C GLN A 25 -21.54 28.67 -0.07
N LEU A 26 -21.25 28.89 -1.36
CA LEU A 26 -19.89 29.18 -1.81
C LEU A 26 -19.45 30.61 -1.46
N GLY A 27 -18.26 30.71 -0.89
CA GLY A 27 -17.53 31.96 -0.76
C GLY A 27 -16.97 32.45 -2.10
N SER A 28 -15.93 33.29 -2.06
CA SER A 28 -15.22 33.72 -3.27
C SER A 28 -14.10 32.76 -3.68
N PHE A 29 -13.62 31.96 -2.74
CA PHE A 29 -12.52 31.00 -2.90
C PHE A 29 -12.87 29.67 -2.21
N GLY A 30 -12.31 28.60 -2.73
CA GLY A 30 -12.31 27.28 -2.08
C GLY A 30 -10.90 26.69 -2.05
N VAL A 31 -10.71 25.73 -1.15
CA VAL A 31 -9.48 24.95 -1.00
C VAL A 31 -9.82 23.50 -1.34
N ILE A 32 -9.08 22.92 -2.27
CA ILE A 32 -9.25 21.54 -2.72
C ILE A 32 -7.88 20.90 -2.85
N ASP A 33 -7.77 19.61 -2.55
CA ASP A 33 -6.55 18.86 -2.87
C ASP A 33 -6.22 18.99 -4.37
N ALA A 34 -4.95 19.27 -4.69
CA ALA A 34 -4.51 19.42 -6.06
C ALA A 34 -4.78 18.18 -6.92
N GLU A 35 -4.76 16.98 -6.33
CA GLU A 35 -5.01 15.72 -7.00
C GLU A 35 -6.51 15.48 -7.25
N MET A 36 -7.38 16.11 -6.45
CA MET A 36 -8.83 16.01 -6.55
C MET A 36 -9.45 17.08 -7.46
N TYR A 37 -8.66 18.02 -7.95
CA TYR A 37 -9.16 19.13 -8.77
C TYR A 37 -9.38 18.73 -10.23
N THR A 38 -10.64 18.71 -10.66
CA THR A 38 -11.05 18.37 -12.03
C THR A 38 -11.32 19.59 -12.91
N GLY A 39 -11.50 20.77 -12.29
CA GLY A 39 -11.87 22.00 -12.98
C GLY A 39 -13.37 22.12 -13.31
N CYS A 40 -14.18 21.14 -12.90
CA CYS A 40 -15.63 21.16 -13.02
C CYS A 40 -16.25 21.32 -11.63
N ILE A 41 -16.98 22.42 -11.38
CA ILE A 41 -17.47 22.73 -10.02
C ILE A 41 -18.39 21.65 -9.45
N ASP A 42 -19.23 21.03 -10.29
CA ASP A 42 -20.17 20.01 -9.83
C ASP A 42 -19.46 18.75 -9.31
N THR A 43 -18.22 18.51 -9.76
CA THR A 43 -17.37 17.41 -9.29
C THR A 43 -16.45 17.87 -8.16
N ASP A 44 -15.87 19.06 -8.30
CA ASP A 44 -14.91 19.62 -7.35
C ASP A 44 -15.57 19.92 -5.99
N LEU A 45 -16.84 20.34 -5.96
CA LEU A 45 -17.55 20.77 -4.73
C LEU A 45 -17.56 19.69 -3.65
N GLY A 46 -17.77 18.43 -4.04
CA GLY A 46 -17.80 17.30 -3.09
C GLY A 46 -16.43 16.89 -2.55
N ALA A 47 -15.34 17.47 -3.09
CA ALA A 47 -13.96 17.18 -2.71
C ALA A 47 -13.24 18.40 -2.12
N MET A 48 -13.95 19.51 -1.88
CA MET A 48 -13.37 20.69 -1.26
C MET A 48 -13.25 20.51 0.25
N GLU A 49 -12.09 20.88 0.78
CA GLU A 49 -11.85 20.96 2.22
C GLU A 49 -12.49 22.21 2.82
N TYR A 50 -12.47 23.31 2.05
CA TYR A 50 -13.12 24.57 2.42
C TYR A 50 -13.81 25.18 1.21
N GLU A 51 -15.05 25.59 1.38
CA GLU A 51 -15.91 26.12 0.30
C GLU A 51 -16.39 27.57 0.52
N ASP A 52 -16.18 28.11 1.72
CA ASP A 52 -16.81 29.33 2.24
C ASP A 52 -15.87 30.55 2.34
N ALA A 53 -14.64 30.44 1.84
CA ALA A 53 -13.65 31.51 2.00
C ALA A 53 -14.00 32.77 1.18
N ASP A 54 -14.31 33.87 1.87
CA ASP A 54 -14.65 35.15 1.23
C ASP A 54 -13.44 35.88 0.63
N THR A 55 -12.23 35.63 1.15
CA THR A 55 -10.99 36.28 0.69
C THR A 55 -9.89 35.26 0.41
N LEU A 56 -8.95 35.64 -0.46
CA LEU A 56 -7.80 34.80 -0.78
C LEU A 56 -6.94 34.54 0.46
N GLU A 57 -6.82 35.52 1.35
CA GLU A 57 -6.01 35.39 2.56
C GLU A 57 -6.57 34.31 3.49
N VAL A 58 -7.90 34.27 3.68
CA VAL A 58 -8.58 33.25 4.48
C VAL A 58 -8.37 31.86 3.88
N ALA A 59 -8.56 31.72 2.57
CA ALA A 59 -8.36 30.44 1.87
C ALA A 59 -6.90 29.95 1.95
N VAL A 60 -5.93 30.85 1.92
CA VAL A 60 -4.50 30.52 2.06
C VAL A 60 -4.17 30.06 3.47
N GLU A 61 -4.71 30.70 4.50
CA GLU A 61 -4.52 30.28 5.89
C GLU A 61 -5.21 28.95 6.19
N GLN A 62 -6.41 28.73 5.65
CA GLN A 62 -7.08 27.43 5.70
C GLN A 62 -6.24 26.31 5.07
N ALA A 63 -5.71 26.54 3.87
CA ALA A 63 -4.84 25.57 3.19
C ALA A 63 -3.55 25.26 3.99
N ARG A 64 -2.99 26.25 4.68
CA ARG A 64 -1.84 26.06 5.58
C ARG A 64 -2.20 25.33 6.87
N GLY A 65 -3.40 25.57 7.41
CA GLY A 65 -3.89 24.93 8.63
C GLY A 65 -4.04 23.41 8.50
N LEU A 66 -4.33 22.92 7.28
CA LEU A 66 -4.45 21.50 6.96
C LEU A 66 -3.12 20.72 7.16
N GLU A 67 -1.97 21.40 7.24
CA GLU A 67 -0.68 20.75 7.53
C GLU A 67 -0.44 20.47 9.03
N SER A 68 -1.19 21.08 9.94
CA SER A 68 -0.92 20.95 11.38
C SER A 68 -1.24 19.57 11.99
N GLU A 69 -1.76 18.62 11.19
CA GLU A 69 -2.13 17.27 11.63
C GLU A 69 -1.23 16.13 11.10
N GLN A 70 -0.14 16.41 10.38
CA GLN A 70 0.77 15.37 9.86
C GLN A 70 2.25 15.63 10.22
N ASP A 71 2.62 15.32 11.47
CA ASP A 71 4.01 15.09 11.87
C ASP A 71 4.42 13.67 11.42
N TYR A 72 5.02 13.55 10.24
CA TYR A 72 5.84 12.38 9.93
C TYR A 72 7.25 12.66 10.47
N SER A 73 7.57 12.15 11.66
CA SER A 73 8.97 12.03 12.07
C SER A 73 9.68 11.17 11.03
N GLY A 74 10.65 11.73 10.31
CA GLY A 74 11.52 11.00 9.35
C GLY A 74 12.48 10.03 10.04
N ASP A 75 12.15 9.59 11.25
CA ASP A 75 12.94 8.65 12.03
C ASP A 75 12.62 7.22 11.53
N PRO A 76 13.65 6.36 11.39
CA PRO A 76 13.46 5.00 10.91
C PRO A 76 12.58 4.18 11.87
N PRO A 77 11.82 3.18 11.36
CA PRO A 77 10.97 2.35 12.19
C PRO A 77 11.81 1.52 13.17
N VAL A 78 11.58 1.68 14.48
CA VAL A 78 12.17 0.87 15.54
C VAL A 78 11.18 -0.18 16.05
N CYS A 79 11.68 -1.34 16.45
CA CYS A 79 10.86 -2.40 17.06
C CYS A 79 11.09 -2.45 18.56
N THR A 80 10.03 -2.45 19.36
CA THR A 80 10.15 -2.73 20.81
C THR A 80 9.96 -4.23 21.04
N LEU A 81 11.01 -4.91 21.49
CA LEU A 81 10.95 -6.29 21.95
C LEU A 81 10.53 -6.30 23.42
N ILE A 82 9.39 -6.92 23.70
CA ILE A 82 8.91 -7.16 25.06
C ILE A 82 9.08 -8.66 25.34
N VAL A 83 9.95 -8.98 26.31
CA VAL A 83 10.17 -10.35 26.77
C VAL A 83 9.52 -10.47 28.14
N GLU A 84 8.45 -11.26 28.21
CA GLU A 84 7.81 -11.62 29.47
C GLU A 84 8.31 -13.00 29.92
N ALA A 85 9.06 -13.02 31.01
CA ALA A 85 9.41 -14.21 31.76
C ALA A 85 8.44 -14.38 32.95
N ALA A 86 8.49 -15.53 33.62
CA ALA A 86 7.60 -15.83 34.74
C ALA A 86 7.73 -14.81 35.91
N ASP A 87 8.90 -14.20 36.05
CA ASP A 87 9.25 -13.33 37.18
C ASP A 87 9.57 -11.88 36.77
N GLU A 88 9.74 -11.59 35.46
CA GLU A 88 10.14 -10.26 34.98
C GLU A 88 9.64 -9.98 33.55
N THR A 89 9.43 -8.70 33.26
CA THR A 89 9.17 -8.20 31.90
C THR A 89 10.31 -7.26 31.53
N THR A 90 10.98 -7.50 30.41
CA THR A 90 12.00 -6.60 29.87
C THR A 90 11.54 -6.01 28.56
N GLU A 91 11.74 -4.71 28.40
CA GLU A 91 11.43 -3.96 27.18
C GLU A 91 12.74 -3.43 26.61
N GLU A 92 13.01 -3.72 25.33
CA GLU A 92 14.22 -3.28 24.62
C GLU A 92 13.82 -2.73 23.24
N GLU A 93 14.30 -1.54 22.91
CA GLU A 93 14.22 -1.03 21.54
C GLU A 93 15.34 -1.63 20.70
N VAL A 94 14.96 -2.25 19.58
CA VAL A 94 15.88 -2.94 18.69
C VAL A 94 15.81 -2.36 17.29
N ASP A 95 16.99 -2.02 16.78
CA ASP A 95 17.21 -1.57 15.40
C ASP A 95 17.10 -2.76 14.43
N PRO A 96 16.20 -2.70 13.43
CA PRO A 96 16.09 -3.73 12.39
C PRO A 96 17.40 -4.06 11.67
N GLN A 97 18.28 -3.08 11.47
CA GLN A 97 19.56 -3.29 10.80
C GLN A 97 20.53 -4.11 11.65
N LEU A 98 20.50 -3.95 12.98
CA LEU A 98 21.29 -4.79 13.89
C LEU A 98 20.78 -6.24 13.90
N MET A 99 19.47 -6.44 13.81
CA MET A 99 18.88 -7.78 13.68
C MET A 99 19.33 -8.47 12.40
N ILE A 100 19.31 -7.75 11.26
CA ILE A 100 19.78 -8.25 9.97
C ILE A 100 21.26 -8.63 10.04
N ALA A 101 22.11 -7.75 10.58
CA ALA A 101 23.55 -8.00 10.69
C ALA A 101 23.86 -9.20 11.62
N GLY A 102 23.13 -9.34 12.73
CA GLY A 102 23.28 -10.48 13.64
C GLY A 102 22.90 -11.81 12.99
N PHE A 103 21.82 -11.83 12.22
CA PHE A 103 21.38 -13.02 11.49
C PHE A 103 22.35 -13.37 10.35
N GLU A 104 22.85 -12.38 9.61
CA GLU A 104 23.86 -12.58 8.57
C GLU A 104 25.15 -13.19 9.13
N ASN A 105 25.67 -12.67 10.24
CA ASN A 105 26.84 -13.24 10.90
C ASN A 105 26.61 -14.70 11.30
N SER A 106 25.42 -15.02 11.84
CA SER A 106 25.06 -16.38 12.21
C SER A 106 25.06 -17.34 11.01
N LEU A 107 24.57 -16.89 9.86
CA LEU A 107 24.59 -17.66 8.61
C LEU A 107 26.00 -17.84 8.06
N GLN A 108 26.84 -16.80 8.12
CA GLN A 108 28.25 -16.88 7.72
C GLN A 108 29.04 -17.87 8.58
N GLU A 109 28.83 -17.85 9.90
CA GLU A 109 29.44 -18.82 10.83
C GLU A 109 28.99 -20.26 10.52
N GLN A 110 27.69 -20.47 10.28
CA GLN A 110 27.15 -21.79 9.90
C GLN A 110 27.75 -22.31 8.59
N ALA A 111 27.89 -21.44 7.58
CA ALA A 111 28.53 -21.77 6.32
C ALA A 111 30.03 -22.08 6.50
N ALA A 112 30.73 -21.33 7.36
CA ALA A 112 32.16 -21.53 7.65
C ALA A 112 32.43 -22.83 8.44
N HIS A 113 31.51 -23.22 9.33
CA HIS A 113 31.60 -24.45 10.10
C HIS A 113 31.17 -25.71 9.32
N GLY A 114 30.84 -25.57 8.03
CA GLY A 114 30.58 -26.70 7.14
C GLY A 114 29.27 -27.41 7.46
N CYS A 115 28.25 -26.68 7.94
CA CYS A 115 26.88 -27.22 7.98
C CYS A 115 26.52 -27.71 6.58
N ARG A 116 26.16 -29.00 6.48
CA ARG A 116 26.03 -29.72 5.21
C ARG A 116 25.02 -29.09 4.25
N ASP A 117 24.06 -28.36 4.80
CA ASP A 117 22.89 -27.84 4.08
C ASP A 117 22.92 -26.30 3.89
N VAL A 118 23.88 -25.59 4.50
CA VAL A 118 23.99 -24.12 4.44
C VAL A 118 25.21 -23.73 3.60
N ASP A 119 25.02 -23.71 2.28
CA ASP A 119 25.98 -23.09 1.37
C ASP A 119 25.71 -21.58 1.21
N ALA A 120 26.58 -20.86 0.51
CA ALA A 120 26.46 -19.41 0.33
C ALA A 120 25.13 -18.99 -0.34
N ARG A 121 24.59 -19.82 -1.22
CA ARG A 121 23.31 -19.56 -1.89
C ARG A 121 22.15 -19.81 -0.94
N THR A 122 22.18 -20.90 -0.17
CA THR A 122 21.19 -21.17 0.88
C THR A 122 21.17 -20.04 1.90
N ALA A 123 22.34 -19.60 2.38
CA ALA A 123 22.46 -18.47 3.30
C ALA A 123 21.85 -17.18 2.74
N ALA A 124 22.07 -16.87 1.46
CA ALA A 124 21.47 -15.71 0.81
C ALA A 124 19.92 -15.79 0.76
N HIS A 125 19.37 -16.98 0.50
CA HIS A 125 17.94 -17.23 0.52
C HIS A 125 17.33 -17.17 1.93
N GLU A 126 18.02 -17.65 2.95
CA GLU A 126 17.58 -17.55 4.35
C GLU A 126 17.58 -16.09 4.83
N LEU A 127 18.63 -15.32 4.52
CA LEU A 127 18.69 -13.90 4.84
C LEU A 127 17.60 -13.10 4.11
N TYR A 128 17.29 -13.48 2.86
CA TYR A 128 16.14 -12.90 2.14
C TYR A 128 14.82 -13.19 2.86
N GLY A 129 14.58 -14.43 3.26
CA GLY A 129 13.36 -14.79 4.01
C GLY A 129 13.21 -13.98 5.29
N TYR A 130 14.32 -13.75 6.00
CA TYR A 130 14.37 -12.91 7.19
C TYR A 130 14.03 -11.44 6.89
N LYS A 131 14.69 -10.83 5.90
CA LYS A 131 14.42 -9.44 5.46
C LYS A 131 12.97 -9.27 4.98
N ALA A 132 12.42 -10.25 4.28
CA ALA A 132 11.02 -10.23 3.83
C ALA A 132 10.04 -10.24 5.01
N ALA A 133 10.34 -10.99 6.07
CA ALA A 133 9.53 -11.00 7.29
C ALA A 133 9.59 -9.65 8.03
N LEU A 134 10.77 -9.03 8.13
CA LEU A 134 10.92 -7.69 8.71
C LEU A 134 10.13 -6.63 7.94
N ARG A 135 10.14 -6.69 6.60
CA ARG A 135 9.28 -5.84 5.76
C ARG A 135 7.79 -6.08 6.04
N ASP A 136 7.35 -7.33 6.17
CA ASP A 136 5.95 -7.63 6.48
C ASP A 136 5.49 -7.10 7.84
N LEU A 137 6.43 -6.89 8.76
CA LEU A 137 6.24 -6.22 10.04
C LEU A 137 6.34 -4.69 9.97
N GLY A 138 6.68 -4.12 8.81
CA GLY A 138 6.85 -2.67 8.61
C GLY A 138 8.18 -2.12 9.13
N LEU A 139 9.17 -2.98 9.37
CA LEU A 139 10.48 -2.61 9.91
C LEU A 139 11.56 -2.40 8.84
N LEU A 140 11.22 -2.65 7.58
CA LEU A 140 12.16 -2.58 6.46
C LEU A 140 11.42 -2.15 5.19
N GLU A 141 12.04 -1.28 4.40
CA GLU A 141 11.42 -0.79 3.17
C GLU A 141 11.43 -1.88 2.07
N PRO A 142 10.42 -1.91 1.17
CA PRO A 142 10.38 -2.85 0.06
C PRO A 142 11.63 -2.83 -0.82
N GLU A 143 12.23 -1.66 -1.01
CA GLU A 143 13.43 -1.42 -1.82
C GLU A 143 14.66 -2.12 -1.23
N GLU A 144 14.80 -2.15 0.10
CA GLU A 144 15.92 -2.81 0.77
C GLU A 144 15.87 -4.33 0.61
N VAL A 145 14.67 -4.91 0.67
CA VAL A 145 14.45 -6.33 0.39
C VAL A 145 14.75 -6.62 -1.08
N ARG A 146 14.34 -5.72 -1.99
CA ARG A 146 14.56 -5.87 -3.43
C ARG A 146 16.04 -5.83 -3.80
N ALA A 147 16.81 -4.91 -3.21
CA ALA A 147 18.25 -4.82 -3.41
C ALA A 147 18.95 -6.13 -3.02
N HIS A 148 18.65 -6.67 -1.84
CA HIS A 148 19.21 -7.95 -1.38
C HIS A 148 18.92 -9.12 -2.34
N ILE A 149 17.71 -9.17 -2.91
CA ILE A 149 17.35 -10.20 -3.90
C ILE A 149 18.19 -10.05 -5.17
N CYS A 150 18.33 -8.82 -5.68
CA CYS A 150 19.11 -8.55 -6.89
C CYS A 150 20.57 -8.96 -6.70
N ASP A 151 21.17 -8.60 -5.57
CA ASP A 151 22.60 -8.78 -5.34
C ASP A 151 23.00 -10.21 -4.99
N HIS A 152 22.13 -10.96 -4.29
CA HIS A 152 22.53 -12.21 -3.64
C HIS A 152 21.67 -13.43 -3.95
N VAL A 153 20.45 -13.25 -4.47
CA VAL A 153 19.49 -14.34 -4.67
C VAL A 153 19.23 -14.60 -6.16
N CYS A 154 19.19 -13.54 -6.96
CA CYS A 154 18.97 -13.66 -8.39
C CYS A 154 20.18 -14.35 -9.05
N PRO A 155 19.98 -15.32 -9.97
CA PRO A 155 21.07 -15.90 -10.75
C PRO A 155 21.47 -15.03 -11.96
N ALA A 156 20.60 -14.11 -12.40
CA ALA A 156 20.83 -13.22 -13.54
C ALA A 156 21.99 -12.19 -13.41
N PRO A 157 22.45 -11.77 -12.22
CA PRO A 157 23.65 -10.95 -12.06
C PRO A 157 24.90 -11.54 -12.67
N GLN A 158 24.92 -12.86 -12.88
CA GLN A 158 26.04 -13.57 -13.51
C GLN A 158 26.01 -13.47 -15.06
N GLU A 159 24.87 -13.06 -15.64
CA GLU A 159 24.66 -12.92 -17.09
C GLU A 159 24.70 -11.47 -17.58
N ALA A 160 24.52 -10.49 -16.68
CA ALA A 160 24.59 -9.07 -16.99
C ALA A 160 26.03 -8.64 -17.32
N ARG A 161 26.19 -7.83 -18.38
CA ARG A 161 27.51 -7.36 -18.84
C ARG A 161 27.97 -6.09 -18.13
N ASP A 162 27.02 -5.30 -17.65
CA ASP A 162 27.21 -4.04 -16.94
C ASP A 162 26.08 -3.77 -15.93
N GLN A 163 26.28 -2.77 -15.07
CA GLN A 163 25.34 -2.41 -14.01
C GLN A 163 23.98 -1.93 -14.56
N GLU A 164 23.96 -1.27 -15.73
CA GLU A 164 22.73 -0.75 -16.35
C GLU A 164 21.86 -1.88 -16.94
N GLU A 165 22.47 -2.95 -17.44
CA GLU A 165 21.78 -4.19 -17.83
C GLU A 165 21.25 -4.95 -16.61
N LEU A 166 22.02 -4.99 -15.52
CA LEU A 166 21.62 -5.61 -14.27
C LEU A 166 20.39 -4.94 -13.65
N ASP A 167 20.41 -3.61 -13.56
CA ASP A 167 19.33 -2.80 -13.00
C ASP A 167 18.02 -3.01 -13.79
N ARG A 168 18.08 -3.07 -15.13
CA ARG A 168 16.92 -3.37 -15.99
C ARG A 168 16.36 -4.78 -15.78
N ILE A 169 17.22 -5.77 -15.58
CA ILE A 169 16.82 -7.16 -15.31
C ILE A 169 16.17 -7.25 -13.92
N CYS A 170 16.74 -6.59 -12.91
CA CYS A 170 16.19 -6.54 -11.56
C CYS A 170 14.90 -5.69 -11.48
N GLU A 171 14.76 -4.67 -12.32
CA GLU A 171 13.54 -3.88 -12.46
C GLU A 171 12.36 -4.70 -13.02
N SER A 172 12.64 -5.61 -13.94
CA SER A 172 11.64 -6.40 -14.68
C SER A 172 11.36 -7.80 -14.07
N CYS A 173 12.02 -8.19 -12.98
CA CYS A 173 11.89 -9.53 -12.43
C CYS A 173 10.58 -9.73 -11.62
N GLU A 174 9.50 -10.12 -12.29
CA GLU A 174 8.18 -10.43 -11.68
C GLU A 174 8.19 -11.58 -10.66
N ARG A 175 9.27 -12.37 -10.61
CA ARG A 175 9.39 -13.58 -9.78
C ARG A 175 9.49 -13.30 -8.27
N PHE A 176 9.65 -12.03 -7.88
CA PHE A 176 10.02 -11.66 -6.52
C PHE A 176 9.23 -10.49 -5.93
N GLU A 177 8.11 -10.11 -6.56
CA GLU A 177 7.13 -9.29 -5.84
C GLU A 177 6.59 -10.13 -4.66
N PRO A 178 6.50 -9.58 -3.43
CA PRO A 178 5.82 -10.30 -2.36
C PRO A 178 4.43 -10.69 -2.84
N PRO A 179 3.90 -11.85 -2.39
CA PRO A 179 2.56 -12.27 -2.76
C PRO A 179 1.63 -11.10 -2.46
N ARG A 180 1.05 -10.51 -3.52
CA ARG A 180 0.17 -9.34 -3.39
C ARG A 180 -0.85 -9.67 -2.30
N ASP A 181 -0.90 -8.87 -1.25
CA ASP A 181 -1.85 -9.04 -0.14
C ASP A 181 -2.86 -7.88 -0.10
N THR A 182 -2.79 -6.99 -1.10
CA THR A 182 -3.66 -5.84 -1.32
C THR A 182 -3.64 -5.41 -2.80
N PHE A 183 -4.50 -4.45 -3.16
CA PHE A 183 -4.56 -3.85 -4.50
C PHE A 183 -3.61 -2.66 -4.58
N ARG A 184 -2.74 -2.64 -5.59
CA ARG A 184 -1.64 -1.66 -5.70
C ARG A 184 -2.11 -0.26 -6.01
N HIS A 185 -3.10 -0.13 -6.87
CA HIS A 185 -3.52 1.18 -7.37
C HIS A 185 -4.65 1.80 -6.56
N LEU A 186 -4.89 1.25 -5.36
CA LEU A 186 -5.66 1.95 -4.34
C LEU A 186 -4.84 3.07 -3.72
N ASP A 187 -5.60 4.05 -3.23
CA ASP A 187 -5.10 5.10 -2.35
C ASP A 187 -4.31 4.51 -1.18
N PRO A 188 -3.16 5.08 -0.78
CA PRO A 188 -2.34 4.55 0.32
C PRO A 188 -3.12 4.29 1.61
N ALA A 189 -4.05 5.17 1.99
CA ALA A 189 -4.86 5.03 3.20
C ALA A 189 -5.81 3.82 3.12
N LEU A 190 -6.32 3.50 1.93
CA LEU A 190 -7.18 2.33 1.70
C LEU A 190 -6.39 1.04 1.46
N ARG A 191 -5.24 1.14 0.78
CA ARG A 191 -4.37 0.01 0.42
C ARG A 191 -3.91 -0.76 1.66
N GLY A 192 -3.48 -0.05 2.70
CA GLY A 192 -3.00 -0.64 3.95
C GLY A 192 -4.11 -1.09 4.91
N ALA A 193 -5.36 -0.69 4.67
CA ALA A 193 -6.45 -0.90 5.62
C ALA A 193 -6.65 -2.41 5.92
N PRO A 194 -6.67 -2.82 7.21
CA PRO A 194 -6.90 -4.21 7.60
C PRO A 194 -8.08 -4.90 6.90
N PRO A 195 -9.26 -4.28 6.73
CA PRO A 195 -10.37 -4.92 6.02
C PRO A 195 -10.08 -5.15 4.53
N VAL A 196 -9.31 -4.30 3.86
CA VAL A 196 -8.95 -4.46 2.45
C VAL A 196 -7.98 -5.63 2.28
N ARG A 197 -6.95 -5.71 3.13
CA ARG A 197 -6.02 -6.85 3.14
C ARG A 197 -6.71 -8.17 3.46
N ALA A 198 -7.62 -8.17 4.44
CA ALA A 198 -8.40 -9.36 4.78
C ALA A 198 -9.33 -9.79 3.64
N ALA A 199 -9.95 -8.82 2.96
CA ALA A 199 -10.77 -9.07 1.78
C ALA A 199 -9.93 -9.66 0.62
N TYR A 200 -8.72 -9.15 0.41
CA TYR A 200 -7.80 -9.64 -0.61
C TYR A 200 -7.36 -11.09 -0.34
N ARG A 201 -6.94 -11.39 0.90
CA ARG A 201 -6.56 -12.76 1.31
C ARG A 201 -7.69 -13.76 1.15
N LEU A 202 -8.92 -13.37 1.52
CA LEU A 202 -10.09 -14.21 1.29
C LEU A 202 -10.30 -14.45 -0.21
N GLY A 203 -10.15 -13.42 -1.03
CA GLY A 203 -10.22 -13.53 -2.49
C GLY A 203 -9.25 -14.58 -3.03
N LEU A 204 -7.98 -14.53 -2.61
CA LEU A 204 -6.97 -15.53 -2.98
C LEU A 204 -7.33 -16.95 -2.52
N ALA A 205 -7.87 -17.10 -1.31
CA ALA A 205 -8.31 -18.40 -0.80
C ALA A 205 -9.46 -18.96 -1.65
N LEU A 206 -10.43 -18.12 -2.03
CA LEU A 206 -11.55 -18.49 -2.88
C LEU A 206 -11.16 -18.74 -4.34
N GLU A 207 -10.03 -18.21 -4.84
CA GLU A 207 -9.51 -18.61 -6.14
C GLU A 207 -9.00 -20.06 -6.15
N ARG A 208 -8.50 -20.55 -5.01
CA ARG A 208 -8.01 -21.93 -4.85
C ARG A 208 -9.15 -22.91 -4.63
N ASP A 209 -10.03 -22.62 -3.67
CA ASP A 209 -11.13 -23.50 -3.29
C ASP A 209 -12.40 -22.68 -3.04
N CYS A 210 -13.31 -22.71 -4.02
CA CYS A 210 -14.54 -21.92 -3.99
C CYS A 210 -15.77 -22.83 -3.88
N PRO A 211 -16.52 -22.76 -2.76
CA PRO A 211 -17.76 -23.51 -2.64
C PRO A 211 -18.82 -23.00 -3.63
N ASP A 212 -19.77 -23.87 -4.00
CA ASP A 212 -20.89 -23.53 -4.87
C ASP A 212 -22.00 -22.78 -4.10
N ASN A 213 -21.71 -21.54 -3.73
CA ASN A 213 -22.62 -20.60 -3.07
C ASN A 213 -22.18 -19.15 -3.36
N ASP A 214 -22.67 -18.17 -2.60
CA ASP A 214 -22.37 -16.75 -2.81
C ASP A 214 -20.87 -16.40 -2.69
N CYS A 215 -20.01 -17.29 -2.18
CA CYS A 215 -18.56 -17.14 -2.30
C CYS A 215 -18.10 -17.05 -3.77
N ARG A 216 -18.85 -17.61 -4.72
CA ARG A 216 -18.59 -17.42 -6.16
C ARG A 216 -18.76 -15.98 -6.59
N VAL A 217 -19.77 -15.29 -6.07
CA VAL A 217 -19.99 -13.86 -6.34
C VAL A 217 -18.81 -13.06 -5.79
N TYR A 218 -18.37 -13.35 -4.56
CA TYR A 218 -17.18 -12.72 -3.97
C TYR A 218 -15.95 -12.91 -4.85
N ARG A 219 -15.67 -14.16 -5.25
CA ARG A 219 -14.53 -14.49 -6.09
C ARG A 219 -14.58 -13.77 -7.44
N ASN A 220 -15.75 -13.66 -8.05
CA ASN A 220 -15.91 -12.98 -9.33
C ASN A 220 -15.64 -11.47 -9.20
N ILE A 221 -16.18 -10.81 -8.16
CA ILE A 221 -15.89 -9.40 -7.87
C ILE A 221 -14.39 -9.22 -7.62
N PHE A 222 -13.77 -10.13 -6.87
CA PHE A 222 -12.33 -10.10 -6.57
C PHE A 222 -11.48 -10.21 -7.84
N ARG A 223 -11.85 -11.11 -8.76
CA ARG A 223 -11.16 -11.24 -10.05
C ARG A 223 -11.25 -9.97 -10.87
N THR A 224 -12.45 -9.37 -10.99
CA THR A 224 -12.62 -8.09 -11.68
C THR A 224 -11.81 -6.97 -11.02
N ALA A 225 -11.77 -6.91 -9.69
CA ALA A 225 -10.93 -5.95 -8.98
C ALA A 225 -9.44 -6.14 -9.31
N ARG A 226 -8.95 -7.40 -9.37
CA ARG A 226 -7.56 -7.69 -9.77
C ARG A 226 -7.28 -7.32 -11.23
N GLU A 227 -8.22 -7.59 -12.13
CA GLU A 227 -8.10 -7.20 -13.55
C GLU A 227 -8.00 -5.67 -13.71
N LEU A 228 -8.80 -4.91 -12.95
CA LEU A 228 -8.73 -3.44 -12.94
C LEU A 228 -7.43 -2.94 -12.33
N ASP A 229 -6.97 -3.54 -11.23
CA ASP A 229 -5.69 -3.22 -10.59
C ASP A 229 -4.52 -3.48 -11.54
N THR A 230 -4.51 -4.60 -12.26
CA THR A 230 -3.49 -4.88 -13.28
C THR A 230 -3.61 -3.96 -14.50
N ALA A 231 -4.83 -3.58 -14.92
CA ALA A 231 -5.00 -2.67 -16.07
C ALA A 231 -4.50 -1.25 -15.80
N LEU A 232 -4.30 -0.89 -14.52
CA LEU A 232 -3.69 0.37 -14.11
C LEU A 232 -2.15 0.35 -14.23
N ASP A 233 -1.53 -0.83 -14.35
CA ASP A 233 -0.09 -0.96 -14.53
C ASP A 233 0.35 -0.26 -15.83
N GLY A 234 1.29 0.70 -15.73
CA GLY A 234 1.86 1.42 -16.86
C GLY A 234 1.00 2.54 -17.45
N LEU A 235 -0.12 2.89 -16.81
CA LEU A 235 -0.88 4.10 -17.16
C LEU A 235 -0.29 5.34 -16.47
N ASP A 236 -0.37 6.47 -17.17
CA ASP A 236 -0.09 7.78 -16.58
C ASP A 236 -1.05 8.04 -15.42
N GLU A 237 -0.51 8.36 -14.25
CA GLU A 237 -1.28 8.41 -13.01
C GLU A 237 -2.35 9.50 -13.03
N ASP A 238 -2.08 10.62 -13.72
CA ASP A 238 -3.01 11.74 -13.85
C ASP A 238 -3.87 11.62 -15.13
N GLY A 239 -3.67 10.55 -15.90
CA GLY A 239 -4.42 10.29 -17.12
C GLY A 239 -5.89 10.00 -16.84
N ALA A 240 -6.78 10.56 -17.65
CA ALA A 240 -8.22 10.27 -17.58
C ALA A 240 -8.56 8.75 -17.56
N PRO A 241 -7.86 7.87 -18.31
CA PRO A 241 -8.07 6.43 -18.21
C PRO A 241 -7.72 5.84 -16.83
N ALA A 242 -6.61 6.29 -16.22
CA ALA A 242 -6.19 5.83 -14.90
C ALA A 242 -7.18 6.26 -13.81
N LEU A 243 -7.65 7.51 -13.86
CA LEU A 243 -8.67 8.02 -12.93
C LEU A 243 -9.97 7.21 -13.01
N TYR A 244 -10.43 6.87 -14.22
CA TYR A 244 -11.63 6.06 -14.42
C TYR A 244 -11.46 4.63 -13.87
N LEU A 245 -10.33 3.98 -14.18
CA LEU A 245 -10.05 2.62 -13.72
C LEU A 245 -9.83 2.55 -12.21
N ARG A 246 -9.17 3.54 -11.58
CA ARG A 246 -9.06 3.63 -10.11
C ARG A 246 -10.42 3.77 -9.45
N LYS A 247 -11.33 4.58 -10.02
CA LYS A 247 -12.70 4.69 -9.52
C LYS A 247 -13.41 3.34 -9.57
N ALA A 248 -13.37 2.67 -10.71
CA ALA A 248 -13.96 1.35 -10.88
C ALA A 248 -13.36 0.32 -9.90
N LEU A 249 -12.05 0.36 -9.68
CA LEU A 249 -11.36 -0.48 -8.69
C LEU A 249 -11.89 -0.21 -7.27
N ARG A 250 -11.98 1.05 -6.87
CA ARG A 250 -12.52 1.45 -5.56
C ARG A 250 -13.95 0.94 -5.36
N GLU A 251 -14.80 1.02 -6.38
CA GLU A 251 -16.17 0.49 -6.33
C GLU A 251 -16.19 -1.03 -6.09
N ARG A 252 -15.38 -1.80 -6.83
CA ARG A 252 -15.29 -3.27 -6.63
C ARG A 252 -14.75 -3.61 -5.24
N VAL A 253 -13.78 -2.85 -4.74
CA VAL A 253 -13.21 -3.06 -3.40
C VAL A 253 -14.23 -2.78 -2.30
N SER A 254 -15.07 -1.76 -2.48
CA SER A 254 -16.19 -1.49 -1.56
C SER A 254 -17.20 -2.64 -1.55
N GLU A 255 -17.59 -3.16 -2.71
CA GLU A 255 -18.48 -4.34 -2.80
C GLU A 255 -17.87 -5.58 -2.13
N LEU A 256 -16.56 -5.80 -2.26
CA LEU A 256 -15.86 -6.88 -1.55
C LEU A 256 -15.94 -6.69 -0.04
N LYS A 257 -15.77 -5.47 0.47
CA LYS A 257 -15.86 -5.17 1.90
C LYS A 257 -17.25 -5.44 2.44
N GLU A 258 -18.30 -4.99 1.74
CA GLU A 258 -19.70 -5.27 2.11
C GLU A 258 -19.99 -6.76 2.13
N MET A 259 -19.60 -7.48 1.07
CA MET A 259 -19.74 -8.93 1.02
C MET A 259 -18.96 -9.64 2.14
N TYR A 260 -17.75 -9.15 2.46
CA TYR A 260 -16.91 -9.69 3.52
C TYR A 260 -17.58 -9.58 4.91
N THR A 261 -18.30 -8.48 5.15
CA THR A 261 -18.95 -8.19 6.43
C THR A 261 -20.35 -8.79 6.55
N GLU A 262 -21.14 -8.75 5.47
CA GLU A 262 -22.58 -8.99 5.53
C GLU A 262 -23.00 -10.34 4.95
N ASN A 263 -22.28 -10.87 3.96
CA ASN A 263 -22.72 -12.10 3.28
C ASN A 263 -22.55 -13.34 4.18
N HIS A 264 -23.65 -14.09 4.34
CA HIS A 264 -23.68 -15.27 5.20
C HIS A 264 -22.74 -16.39 4.72
N ALA A 265 -22.67 -16.67 3.42
CA ALA A 265 -21.80 -17.71 2.89
C ALA A 265 -20.32 -17.36 3.10
N VAL A 266 -19.95 -16.10 2.86
CA VAL A 266 -18.60 -15.58 3.09
C VAL A 266 -18.21 -15.66 4.57
N ARG A 267 -19.10 -15.23 5.48
CA ARG A 267 -18.87 -15.37 6.93
C ARG A 267 -18.70 -16.83 7.36
N LYS A 268 -19.52 -17.73 6.82
CA LYS A 268 -19.43 -19.18 7.10
C LYS A 268 -18.11 -19.76 6.61
N TYR A 269 -17.66 -19.39 5.40
CA TYR A 269 -16.37 -19.81 4.86
C TYR A 269 -15.21 -19.32 5.74
N ARG A 270 -15.22 -18.04 6.14
CA ARG A 270 -14.23 -17.47 7.06
C ARG A 270 -14.20 -18.19 8.41
N GLY A 271 -15.37 -18.52 8.96
CA GLY A 271 -15.47 -19.29 10.22
C GLY A 271 -14.99 -20.73 10.09
N ALA A 272 -15.24 -21.39 8.95
CA ALA A 272 -14.75 -22.74 8.68
C ALA A 272 -13.22 -22.78 8.53
N CYS A 273 -12.60 -21.78 7.89
CA CYS A 273 -11.14 -21.67 7.77
C CYS A 273 -10.46 -21.30 9.10
N ALA A 274 -11.10 -20.53 9.98
CA ALA A 274 -10.54 -20.16 11.29
C ALA A 274 -10.53 -21.34 12.30
N GLY A 275 -11.35 -22.36 12.09
CA GLY A 275 -11.43 -23.54 12.96
C GLY A 275 -10.50 -24.69 12.60
N GLY A 276 -9.65 -24.55 11.57
CA GLY A 276 -8.80 -25.62 11.03
C GLY A 276 -7.31 -25.50 11.31
N GLY A 277 -6.87 -24.48 12.07
CA GLY A 277 -5.45 -24.20 12.34
C GLY A 277 -5.09 -24.41 13.81
N ALA A 278 -5.30 -25.62 14.34
CA ALA A 278 -4.74 -26.05 15.61
C ALA A 278 -4.66 -27.58 15.63
N LEU A 279 -3.65 -28.13 14.96
CA LEU A 279 -3.00 -29.41 15.24
C LEU A 279 -1.61 -29.40 14.58
#